data_AF-A0A258L8Y1-F1
#
_entry.id   AF-A0A258L8Y1-F1
#
_cell.length_a   1.000
_cell.length_b   1.000
_cell.length_c   1.000
_cell.angle_alpha   90.00
_cell.angle_beta   90.00
_cell.angle_gamma   90.00
#
_symmetry.space_group_name_H-M   'P 1'
#
loop_
_entity.id
_entity.type
_entity.pdbx_description
1 polymer ?
#
loop_
_entity_poly.entity_id
_entity_poly.type
_entity_poly.pdbx_seq_one_letter_code
_entity_poly.pdbx_strand_id
1 'polypeptide(L)' 'MEQLVAANDVLFVLLGAIMVLAMHAGFAFLEVGTVRKKNQTNALMKIMVDFSVSTIAYFFIGYSIAHGIS' A
#
# COMPACT_ATOMS: atom_id res chain seq x y z
N MET A 1 16.67 -23.00 16.88
CA MET A 1 16.78 -21.56 17.23
C MET A 1 16.76 -20.68 15.99
N GLU A 2 17.55 -20.98 14.97
CA GLU A 2 17.63 -20.18 13.73
C GLU A 2 16.30 -20.03 12.96
N GLN A 3 15.52 -21.11 12.83
CA GLN A 3 14.18 -21.06 12.22
C GLN A 3 13.20 -20.15 12.97
N LEU A 4 13.34 -20.05 14.30
CA LEU A 4 12.47 -19.21 15.13
C LEU A 4 12.79 -17.72 14.91
N VAL A 5 14.08 -17.40 14.75
CA VAL A 5 14.53 -16.05 14.44
C VAL A 5 14.02 -15.61 13.07
N ALA A 6 14.20 -16.44 12.04
CA ALA A 6 13.70 -16.15 10.69
C ALA A 6 12.17 -15.95 10.65
N ALA A 7 11.40 -16.78 11.38
CA ALA A 7 9.96 -16.63 11.45
C ALA A 7 9.54 -15.30 12.10
N ASN A 8 10.27 -14.86 13.13
CA ASN A 8 9.99 -13.61 13.83
C ASN A 8 10.34 -12.38 12.96
N ASP A 9 11.42 -12.44 12.20
CA ASP A 9 11.80 -11.39 11.25
C ASP A 9 10.75 -11.22 10.14
N VAL A 10 10.26 -12.34 9.58
CA VAL A 10 9.19 -12.32 8.57
C VAL A 10 7.91 -11.73 9.15
N LEU A 11 7.53 -12.11 10.39
CA LEU A 11 6.37 -11.52 11.05
C LEU A 11 6.51 -10.02 11.25
N PHE A 12 7.68 -9.55 11.68
CA PHE A 12 7.95 -8.13 11.87
C PHE A 12 7.79 -7.34 10.55
N VAL A 13 8.40 -7.84 9.46
CA VAL A 13 8.29 -7.21 8.13
C VAL A 13 6.86 -7.24 7.61
N LEU A 14 6.14 -8.35 7.80
CA LEU A 14 4.74 -8.48 7.37
C LEU A 14 3.82 -7.52 8.11
N LEU A 15 3.99 -7.38 9.44
CA LEU A 15 3.26 -6.39 10.24
C LEU A 15 3.56 -4.96 9.76
N GLY A 16 4.82 -4.66 9.46
CA GLY A 16 5.22 -3.39 8.85
C GLY A 16 4.51 -3.14 7.52
N ALA A 17 4.45 -4.13 6.64
CA ALA A 17 3.75 -4.03 5.36
C ALA A 17 2.24 -3.78 5.53
N ILE A 18 1.59 -4.42 6.51
CA ILE A 18 0.16 -4.19 6.82
C ILE A 18 -0.06 -2.76 7.33
N MET A 19 0.83 -2.23 8.16
CA MET A 19 0.74 -0.83 8.62
C MET A 19 0.87 0.16 7.45
N VAL A 20 1.78 -0.10 6.51
CA VAL A 20 1.92 0.72 5.29
C VAL A 20 0.69 0.60 4.39
N LEU A 21 0.09 -0.59 4.28
CA LEU A 21 -1.17 -0.75 3.56
C LEU A 21 -2.29 0.10 4.18
N ALA A 22 -2.40 0.13 5.51
CA ALA A 22 -3.39 0.93 6.23
C ALA A 22 -3.25 2.45 5.98
N MET A 23 -2.07 2.92 5.58
CA MET A 23 -1.83 4.33 5.20
C MET A 23 -2.71 4.78 4.04
N HIS A 24 -3.05 3.90 3.09
CA HIS A 24 -3.93 4.23 1.96
C HIS A 24 -5.36 4.55 2.43
N ALA A 25 -5.86 3.82 3.42
CA ALA A 25 -7.14 4.12 4.05
C ALA A 25 -7.07 5.45 4.84
N GLY A 26 -5.96 5.71 5.53
CA GLY A 26 -5.70 6.99 6.19
C GLY A 26 -5.79 8.17 5.22
N PHE A 27 -5.12 8.09 4.07
CA PHE A 27 -5.20 9.12 3.03
C PHE A 27 -6.60 9.24 2.43
N ALA A 28 -7.29 8.12 2.22
CA ALA A 28 -8.68 8.14 1.75
C ALA A 28 -9.58 8.96 2.66
N PHE A 29 -9.47 8.79 3.98
CA PHE A 29 -10.29 9.55 4.93
C PHE A 29 -9.87 11.02 5.02
N LEU A 30 -8.58 11.34 4.94
CA LEU A 30 -8.11 12.74 4.93
C LEU A 30 -8.54 13.47 3.65
N GLU A 31 -8.44 12.85 2.48
CA GLU A 31 -8.84 13.48 1.20
C GLU A 31 -10.37 13.62 1.13
N VAL A 32 -11.13 12.59 1.51
CA VAL A 32 -12.60 12.66 1.53
C VAL A 32 -13.12 13.67 2.57
N GLY A 33 -12.43 13.82 3.71
CA GLY A 33 -12.79 14.77 4.77
C GLY A 33 -12.52 16.23 4.40
N THR A 34 -11.57 16.51 3.51
CA THR A 34 -11.18 17.87 3.11
C THR A 34 -11.90 18.37 1.86
N VAL A 35 -12.41 17.48 1.01
CA VAL A 35 -13.15 17.86 -0.20
C VAL A 35 -14.63 18.17 0.08
N ARG A 36 -15.22 19.02 -0.75
CA ARG A 36 -16.66 19.35 -0.70
C ARG A 36 -17.49 18.08 -0.91
N LYS A 37 -18.65 17.97 -0.24
CA LYS A 37 -19.56 16.80 -0.32
C LYS A 37 -19.80 16.29 -1.75
N LYS A 38 -20.05 17.19 -2.70
CA LYS A 38 -20.30 16.83 -4.11
C LYS A 38 -19.14 16.08 -4.80
N ASN A 39 -17.91 16.20 -4.28
CA ASN A 39 -16.70 15.62 -4.87
C ASN A 39 -16.11 14.48 -4.02
N GLN A 40 -16.73 14.13 -2.88
CA GLN A 40 -16.22 13.11 -1.96
C GLN A 40 -16.10 11.74 -2.62
N THR A 41 -17.12 11.32 -3.39
CA THR A 41 -17.10 10.06 -4.12
C THR A 41 -15.98 10.03 -5.16
N ASN A 42 -15.73 11.16 -5.85
CA ASN A 42 -14.67 11.23 -6.84
C ASN A 42 -13.27 11.19 -6.19
N ALA A 43 -13.10 11.84 -5.04
CA ALA A 43 -11.86 11.77 -4.27
C ALA A 43 -11.55 10.34 -3.80
N LEU A 44 -12.54 9.65 -3.25
CA LEU A 44 -12.40 8.27 -2.80
C LEU A 44 -12.01 7.33 -3.96
N MET A 45 -12.70 7.46 -5.10
CA MET A 45 -12.50 6.60 -6.27
C MET A 45 -11.09 6.76 -6.85
N LYS A 46 -10.54 7.99 -6.87
CA LYS A 46 -9.14 8.21 -7.26
C LYS A 46 -8.15 7.39 -6.43
N ILE A 47 -8.27 7.41 -5.11
CA ILE A 47 -7.35 6.68 -4.23
C ILE A 47 -7.50 5.16 -4.40
N MET A 48 -8.73 4.66 -4.58
CA MET A 48 -8.93 3.22 -4.80
C MET A 48 -8.36 2.75 -6.15
N VAL A 49 -8.53 3.55 -7.20
CA VAL A 49 -7.97 3.25 -8.52
C VAL A 49 -6.45 3.33 -8.48
N ASP A 50 -5.90 4.38 -7.85
CA ASP A 50 -4.45 4.55 -7.70
C ASP A 50 -3.82 3.36 -6.96
N PHE A 51 -4.41 2.94 -5.83
CA PHE A 51 -3.95 1.77 -5.08
C PHE A 51 -4.00 0.48 -5.92
N SER A 52 -5.09 0.26 -6.65
CA SER A 52 -5.29 -0.96 -7.45
C SER A 52 -4.31 -1.03 -8.63
N VAL A 53 -4.19 0.08 -9.38
CA VAL A 53 -3.29 0.15 -10.54
C VAL A 53 -1.84 0.11 -10.12
N SER A 54 -1.45 0.82 -9.05
CA SER A 54 -0.08 0.79 -8.52
C SER A 54 0.32 -0.59 -8.04
N THR A 55 -0.59 -1.35 -7.39
CA THR A 55 -0.32 -2.73 -6.97
C THR A 55 -0.02 -3.63 -8.16
N ILE A 56 -0.83 -3.56 -9.22
CA ILE A 56 -0.65 -4.34 -10.44
C ILE A 56 0.64 -3.93 -11.15
N ALA A 57 0.87 -2.62 -11.33
CA ALA A 57 2.07 -2.09 -11.99
C ALA A 57 3.35 -2.48 -11.25
N TYR A 58 3.34 -2.42 -9.91
CA TYR A 58 4.47 -2.83 -9.10
C TYR A 58 4.71 -4.35 -9.17
N PHE A 59 3.65 -5.16 -9.16
CA PHE A 59 3.79 -6.62 -9.24
C PHE A 59 4.42 -7.09 -10.56
N PHE A 60 4.01 -6.50 -11.70
CA PHE A 60 4.47 -6.96 -13.02
C PHE A 60 5.77 -6.30 -13.51
N ILE A 61 5.96 -5.02 -13.22
CA ILE A 61 7.07 -4.24 -13.77
C ILE A 61 7.94 -3.67 -12.65
N GLY A 62 7.32 -3.09 -11.62
CA GLY A 62 8.05 -2.39 -10.56
C GLY A 62 8.99 -3.30 -9.75
N TYR A 63 8.58 -4.53 -9.45
CA TYR A 63 9.40 -5.47 -8.70
C TYR A 63 10.68 -5.83 -9.45
N SER A 64 10.55 -6.16 -10.75
CA SER A 64 11.67 -6.47 -11.63
C SER A 64 12.61 -5.29 -11.83
N ILE A 65 12.10 -4.05 -11.88
CA ILE A 65 12.96 -2.86 -11.98
C ILE A 65 13.66 -2.56 -10.65
N ALA A 66 12.94 -2.65 -9.52
CA ALA A 66 13.47 -2.29 -8.21
C ALA A 66 14.52 -3.29 -7.69
N HIS A 67 14.37 -4.58 -8.02
CA HIS A 67 15.25 -5.65 -7.53
C HIS A 67 16.07 -6.33 -8.63
N GLY A 68 15.80 -6.07 -9.91
CA GLY A 68 16.45 -6.75 -11.04
C GLY A 68 17.75 -6.13 -11.53
N ILE A 69 18.25 -5.08 -10.87
CA ILE A 69 19.53 -4.45 -11.20
C ILE A 69 20.38 -4.34 -9.92
N SER A 70 20.95 -5.47 -9.51
CA SER A 70 22.14 -5.57 -8.63
C SER A 70 22.83 -6.90 -8.86
#